data_AF-X1A7I9-F1
#
_entry.id   AF-X1A7I9-F1
#
_cell.length_a   1.000
_cell.length_b   1.000
_cell.length_c   1.000
_cell.angle_alpha   90.00
_cell.angle_beta   90.00
_cell.angle_gamma   90.00
#
_symmetry.space_group_name_H-M   'P 1'
#
loop_
_entity.id
_entity.type
_entity.pdbx_description
1 polymer ?
#
loop_
_entity_poly.entity_id
_entity_poly.type
_entity_poly.pdbx_seq_one_letter_code
_entity_poly.pdbx_strand_id
1 'polypeptide(L)'
;MRWAEEILPPTVDFIGGHPMAGKEAYGIQAAEAKLFQRSAYCLTPAKKASPQAIDKVANLVKKLGASPLFIDAEEHDNLVAGISHLPMLLSAALVSVTTKDSSWDKMSRLAASGYRDLTRLASGNPEVNAHICLTNRQAVIHWIDEFSKELDRYRQLVGARDEHLEEALAEANKARQKWLDKT
;
A
#
# COMPACT_ATOMS: atom_id res chain seq x y z
N MET A 1 -18.20 -2.92 4.65
CA MET A 1 -19.35 -2.26 3.98
C MET A 1 -20.65 -2.15 4.77
N ARG A 2 -20.85 -2.78 5.95
CA ARG A 2 -22.15 -2.76 6.67
C ARG A 2 -22.75 -1.36 6.88
N TRP A 3 -21.94 -0.38 7.26
CA TRP A 3 -22.37 1.02 7.44
C TRP A 3 -23.12 1.58 6.22
N ALA A 4 -22.76 1.17 5.00
CA ALA A 4 -23.41 1.68 3.79
C ALA A 4 -24.82 1.10 3.63
N GLU A 5 -25.04 -0.15 4.05
CA GLU A 5 -26.37 -0.78 4.07
C GLU A 5 -27.24 -0.27 5.23
N GLU A 6 -26.62 0.25 6.30
CA GLU A 6 -27.28 0.81 7.49
C GLU A 6 -27.67 2.30 7.32
N ILE A 7 -26.85 3.08 6.61
CA ILE A 7 -26.99 4.55 6.52
C ILE A 7 -27.63 5.01 5.20
N LEU A 8 -27.40 4.31 4.09
CA LEU A 8 -27.88 4.75 2.78
C LEU A 8 -29.34 4.30 2.52
N PRO A 9 -30.16 5.11 1.82
CA PRO A 9 -31.51 4.71 1.44
C PRO A 9 -31.53 3.43 0.59
N PRO A 10 -32.57 2.59 0.68
CA PRO A 10 -32.69 1.37 -0.15
C PRO A 10 -32.84 1.65 -1.65
N THR A 11 -32.95 2.92 -2.06
CA THR A 11 -33.08 3.39 -3.44
C THR A 11 -31.75 3.77 -4.08
N VAL A 12 -30.61 3.62 -3.40
CA VAL A 12 -29.28 3.91 -3.97
C VAL A 12 -28.39 2.67 -4.06
N ASP A 13 -27.68 2.55 -5.19
CA ASP A 13 -26.65 1.55 -5.39
C ASP A 13 -25.30 2.07 -4.88
N PHE A 14 -24.66 1.35 -3.96
CA PHE A 14 -23.33 1.69 -3.45
C PHE A 14 -22.26 0.75 -4.00
N ILE A 15 -21.21 1.33 -4.58
CA ILE A 15 -20.02 0.62 -5.06
C ILE A 15 -18.81 1.35 -4.49
N GLY A 16 -18.07 0.70 -3.59
CA GLY A 16 -16.81 1.23 -3.09
C GLY A 16 -15.75 1.21 -4.19
N GLY A 17 -14.81 2.14 -4.12
CA GLY A 17 -13.81 2.32 -5.17
C GLY A 17 -12.47 2.80 -4.63
N HIS A 18 -11.40 2.11 -5.00
CA HIS A 18 -10.02 2.48 -4.66
C HIS A 18 -9.13 2.40 -5.90
N PRO A 19 -8.73 3.53 -6.51
CA PRO A 19 -7.68 3.51 -7.54
C PRO A 19 -6.36 3.11 -6.89
N MET A 20 -5.70 2.07 -7.41
CA MET A 20 -4.34 1.70 -7.01
C MET A 20 -3.31 2.61 -7.69
N ALA A 21 -3.49 3.91 -7.53
CA ALA A 21 -2.69 5.00 -8.08
C ALA A 21 -2.65 6.16 -7.09
N GLY A 22 -1.47 6.73 -6.87
CA GLY A 22 -1.28 7.79 -5.90
C GLY A 22 0.08 8.46 -6.04
N LYS A 23 0.25 9.55 -5.28
CA LYS A 23 1.48 10.34 -5.19
C LYS A 23 1.67 10.82 -3.76
N GLU A 24 2.91 11.11 -3.44
CA GLU A 24 3.34 11.67 -2.16
C GLU A 24 2.93 13.15 -2.03
N ALA A 25 2.88 13.87 -3.16
CA ALA A 25 2.31 15.21 -3.23
C ALA A 25 0.77 15.17 -3.19
N TYR A 26 0.18 16.05 -2.38
CA TYR A 26 -1.26 16.09 -2.10
C TYR A 26 -1.87 17.47 -2.36
N GLY A 27 -3.21 17.53 -2.37
CA GLY A 27 -3.98 18.73 -2.69
C GLY A 27 -4.23 18.89 -4.20
N ILE A 28 -5.16 19.77 -4.57
CA ILE A 28 -5.64 19.93 -5.96
C ILE A 28 -4.52 20.32 -6.95
N GLN A 29 -3.44 20.96 -6.47
CA GLN A 29 -2.32 21.37 -7.32
C GLN A 29 -1.41 20.20 -7.74
N ALA A 30 -1.54 19.04 -7.09
CA ALA A 30 -0.85 17.80 -7.48
C ALA A 30 -1.70 16.91 -8.41
N ALA A 31 -2.90 17.36 -8.81
CA ALA A 31 -3.79 16.62 -9.68
C ALA A 31 -3.25 16.53 -11.12
N GLU A 32 -3.30 15.34 -11.71
CA GLU A 32 -2.92 15.11 -13.10
C GLU A 32 -3.96 14.28 -13.83
N ALA A 33 -4.30 14.69 -15.05
CA ALA A 33 -5.33 14.05 -15.87
C ALA A 33 -5.03 12.57 -16.21
N LYS A 34 -3.78 12.14 -16.09
CA LYS A 34 -3.33 10.77 -16.39
C LYS A 34 -3.11 9.89 -15.15
N LEU A 35 -3.41 10.38 -13.94
CA LEU A 35 -3.08 9.71 -12.66
C LEU A 35 -3.52 8.24 -12.60
N PHE A 36 -4.69 7.92 -13.16
CA PHE A 36 -5.28 6.57 -13.11
C PHE A 36 -4.93 5.69 -14.32
N GLN A 37 -4.15 6.18 -15.29
CA GLN A 37 -3.88 5.42 -16.51
C GLN A 37 -3.01 4.20 -16.22
N ARG A 38 -3.45 3.03 -16.71
CA ARG A 38 -2.82 1.71 -16.52
C ARG A 38 -2.77 1.21 -15.07
N SER A 39 -3.42 1.88 -14.11
CA SER A 39 -3.54 1.36 -12.75
C SER A 39 -4.65 0.32 -12.65
N ALA A 40 -4.55 -0.59 -11.68
CA ALA A 40 -5.74 -1.28 -11.18
C ALA A 40 -6.66 -0.26 -10.47
N TYR A 41 -7.95 -0.55 -10.45
CA TYR A 41 -8.94 0.20 -9.69
C TYR A 41 -9.88 -0.81 -9.04
N CYS A 42 -9.70 -1.02 -7.74
CA CYS A 42 -10.50 -1.94 -6.96
C CYS A 42 -11.94 -1.41 -6.84
N LEU A 43 -12.92 -2.25 -7.19
CA LEU A 43 -14.33 -1.99 -7.03
C LEU A 43 -14.92 -3.01 -6.06
N THR A 44 -15.61 -2.52 -5.04
CA THR A 44 -16.24 -3.31 -3.97
C THR A 44 -17.75 -3.05 -3.96
N PRO A 45 -18.54 -3.68 -4.85
CA PRO A 45 -19.99 -3.51 -4.89
C PRO A 45 -20.65 -3.94 -3.57
N ALA A 46 -21.64 -3.18 -3.09
CA ALA A 46 -22.50 -3.65 -2.01
C ALA A 46 -23.35 -4.84 -2.49
N LYS A 47 -23.78 -5.72 -1.57
CA LYS A 47 -24.49 -6.97 -1.92
C LYS A 47 -25.81 -6.76 -2.67
N LYS A 48 -26.41 -5.58 -2.53
CA LYS A 48 -27.67 -5.18 -3.18
C LYS A 48 -27.48 -4.31 -4.43
N ALA A 49 -26.23 -3.98 -4.80
CA ALA A 49 -25.95 -3.10 -5.94
C ALA A 49 -26.43 -3.71 -7.25
N SER A 50 -27.21 -2.95 -8.02
CA SER A 50 -27.74 -3.37 -9.31
C SER A 50 -26.60 -3.63 -10.32
N PRO A 51 -26.74 -4.65 -11.20
CA PRO A 51 -25.77 -4.87 -12.29
C PRO A 51 -25.56 -3.61 -13.15
N GLN A 52 -26.62 -2.83 -13.37
CA GLN A 52 -26.59 -1.58 -14.14
C GLN A 52 -25.69 -0.52 -13.47
N ALA A 53 -25.72 -0.39 -12.15
CA ALA A 53 -24.83 0.52 -11.43
C ALA A 53 -23.37 0.02 -11.41
N ILE A 54 -23.17 -1.29 -11.24
CA ILE A 54 -21.85 -1.93 -11.32
C ILE A 54 -21.21 -1.66 -12.69
N ASP A 55 -21.93 -1.94 -13.79
CA ASP A 55 -21.48 -1.67 -15.16
C ASP A 55 -21.20 -0.19 -15.41
N LYS A 56 -22.04 0.71 -14.87
CA LYS A 56 -21.85 2.16 -15.00
C LYS A 56 -20.54 2.62 -14.35
N VAL A 57 -20.23 2.13 -13.14
CA VAL A 57 -18.97 2.46 -12.44
C VAL A 57 -17.77 1.81 -13.13
N ALA A 58 -17.86 0.54 -13.53
CA ALA A 58 -16.79 -0.14 -14.25
C ALA A 58 -16.46 0.54 -15.59
N ASN A 59 -17.47 1.03 -16.31
CA ASN A 59 -17.26 1.78 -17.56
C ASN A 59 -16.71 3.20 -17.32
N LEU A 60 -16.99 3.84 -16.18
CA LEU A 60 -16.30 5.06 -15.76
C LEU A 60 -14.80 4.80 -15.52
N VAL A 61 -14.46 3.77 -14.75
CA VAL A 61 -13.08 3.36 -14.49
C VAL A 61 -12.30 3.10 -15.79
N LYS A 62 -12.88 2.35 -16.73
CA LYS A 62 -12.27 2.12 -18.06
C LYS A 62 -12.02 3.43 -18.83
N LYS A 63 -12.94 4.40 -18.75
CA LYS A 63 -12.78 5.73 -19.38
C LYS A 63 -11.69 6.60 -18.74
N LEU A 64 -11.33 6.36 -17.48
CA LEU A 64 -10.16 6.97 -16.84
C LEU A 64 -8.83 6.34 -17.30
N GLY A 65 -8.88 5.25 -18.08
CA GLY A 65 -7.72 4.47 -18.52
C GLY A 65 -7.23 3.45 -17.48
N ALA A 66 -8.01 3.21 -16.43
CA ALA A 66 -7.74 2.23 -15.38
C ALA A 66 -8.42 0.88 -15.68
N SER A 67 -7.88 -0.19 -15.08
CA SER A 67 -8.44 -1.55 -15.16
C SER A 67 -9.33 -1.83 -13.94
N PRO A 68 -10.65 -2.02 -14.09
CA PRO A 68 -11.52 -2.41 -12.97
C PRO A 68 -11.14 -3.79 -12.44
N LEU A 69 -10.98 -3.91 -11.12
CA LEU A 69 -10.77 -5.16 -10.40
C LEU A 69 -11.89 -5.32 -9.38
N PHE A 70 -12.77 -6.30 -9.56
CA PHE A 70 -13.81 -6.61 -8.58
C PHE A 70 -13.24 -7.48 -7.46
N ILE A 71 -13.52 -7.09 -6.21
CA ILE A 71 -12.97 -7.71 -5.01
C ILE A 71 -13.95 -7.52 -3.84
N ASP A 72 -13.91 -8.38 -2.82
CA ASP A 72 -14.63 -8.11 -1.57
C ASP A 72 -13.90 -7.02 -0.73
N ALA A 73 -14.62 -6.30 0.13
CA ALA A 73 -14.02 -5.25 0.94
C ALA A 73 -13.04 -5.78 2.01
N GLU A 74 -13.32 -6.95 2.61
CA GLU A 74 -12.43 -7.58 3.60
C GLU A 74 -11.20 -8.20 2.93
N GLU A 75 -11.39 -8.83 1.75
CA GLU A 75 -10.27 -9.32 0.93
C GLU A 75 -9.36 -8.17 0.49
N HIS A 76 -9.95 -7.08 -0.02
CA HIS A 76 -9.22 -5.86 -0.37
C HIS A 76 -8.36 -5.36 0.79
N ASP A 77 -8.97 -5.13 1.95
CA ASP A 77 -8.29 -4.55 3.11
C ASP A 77 -7.15 -5.46 3.61
N ASN A 78 -7.34 -6.78 3.60
CA ASN A 78 -6.29 -7.74 3.96
C ASN A 78 -5.10 -7.72 2.98
N LEU A 79 -5.36 -7.61 1.68
CA LEU A 79 -4.31 -7.57 0.65
C LEU A 79 -3.54 -6.23 0.66
N VAL A 80 -4.24 -5.09 0.64
CA VAL A 80 -3.59 -3.77 0.59
C VAL A 80 -2.81 -3.42 1.87
N ALA A 81 -3.14 -4.05 3.00
CA ALA A 81 -2.37 -3.89 4.23
C ALA A 81 -0.90 -4.28 4.06
N GLY A 82 -0.61 -5.40 3.38
CA GLY A 82 0.75 -5.89 3.17
C GLY A 82 1.51 -5.13 2.08
N ILE A 83 0.84 -4.73 0.99
CA ILE A 83 1.49 -4.13 -0.19
C ILE A 83 1.43 -2.60 -0.25
N SER A 84 0.71 -1.94 0.67
CA SER A 84 0.58 -0.47 0.73
C SER A 84 0.75 0.07 2.15
N HIS A 85 -0.05 -0.39 3.11
CA HIS A 85 -0.06 0.20 4.46
C HIS A 85 1.22 -0.12 5.25
N LEU A 86 1.71 -1.35 5.18
CA LEU A 86 2.98 -1.75 5.77
C LEU A 86 4.17 -0.97 5.14
N PRO A 87 4.39 -0.94 3.82
CA PRO A 87 5.45 -0.13 3.19
C PRO A 87 5.48 1.33 3.64
N MET A 88 4.31 1.97 3.77
CA MET A 88 4.16 3.32 4.31
C MET A 88 4.68 3.44 5.76
N LEU A 89 4.29 2.53 6.64
CA LEU A 89 4.75 2.50 8.04
C LEU A 89 6.25 2.18 8.15
N LEU A 90 6.78 1.27 7.35
CA LEU A 90 8.21 0.95 7.29
C LEU A 90 9.04 2.16 6.85
N SER A 91 8.53 2.92 5.87
CA SER A 91 9.12 4.19 5.43
C SER A 91 9.24 5.19 6.58
N ALA A 92 8.14 5.40 7.33
CA ALA A 92 8.11 6.30 8.48
C ALA A 92 8.98 5.81 9.65
N ALA A 93 9.02 4.50 9.90
CA ALA A 93 9.86 3.89 10.94
C ALA A 93 11.36 4.03 10.62
N LEU A 94 11.76 3.83 9.36
CA LEU A 94 13.14 4.00 8.90
C LEU A 94 13.64 5.44 9.09
N VAL A 95 12.83 6.44 8.71
CA VAL A 95 13.13 7.85 9.02
C VAL A 95 13.20 8.07 10.53
N SER A 96 12.23 7.54 11.28
CA SER A 96 12.13 7.76 12.73
C SER A 96 13.28 7.16 13.55
N VAL A 97 13.90 6.06 13.10
CA VAL A 97 15.04 5.47 13.79
C VAL A 97 16.36 6.14 13.40
N THR A 98 16.57 6.44 12.12
CA THR A 98 17.83 7.02 11.63
C THR A 98 18.01 8.49 12.01
N THR A 99 16.94 9.28 12.01
CA THR A 99 16.98 10.71 12.40
C THR A 99 17.14 10.94 13.91
N LYS A 100 16.95 9.91 14.74
CA LYS A 100 17.18 9.96 16.19
C LYS A 100 18.60 9.58 16.60
N ASP A 101 19.42 9.05 15.68
CA ASP A 101 20.82 8.76 15.96
C ASP A 101 21.64 10.05 16.07
N SER A 102 22.56 10.12 17.03
CA SER A 102 23.44 11.28 17.23
C SER A 102 24.38 11.55 16.05
N SER A 103 24.52 10.59 15.13
CA SER A 103 25.31 10.66 13.91
C SER A 103 24.51 11.10 12.69
N TRP A 104 23.23 11.47 12.82
CA TRP A 104 22.35 11.79 11.68
C TRP A 104 22.94 12.83 10.71
N ASP A 105 23.61 13.88 11.20
CA ASP A 105 24.28 14.88 10.35
C ASP A 105 25.37 14.31 9.43
N LYS A 106 25.97 13.17 9.81
CA LYS A 106 26.92 12.42 8.98
C LYS A 106 26.20 11.42 8.09
N MET A 107 25.19 10.71 8.61
CA MET A 107 24.41 9.72 7.87
C MET A 107 23.64 10.35 6.71
N SER A 108 22.99 11.49 6.93
CA SER A 108 22.22 12.24 5.93
C SER A 108 23.07 12.68 4.73
N ARG A 109 24.36 12.98 4.94
CA ARG A 109 25.32 13.29 3.87
C ARG A 109 25.72 12.07 3.03
N LEU A 110 25.47 10.86 3.53
CA LEU A 110 25.70 9.58 2.86
C LEU A 110 24.39 8.97 2.31
N ALA A 111 23.24 9.59 2.58
CA ALA A 111 21.93 9.09 2.20
C ALA A 111 21.70 9.20 0.67
N ALA A 112 21.99 8.10 -0.02
CA ALA A 112 21.86 7.96 -1.48
C ALA A 112 20.44 7.53 -1.90
N SER A 113 20.30 7.10 -3.17
CA SER A 113 19.02 6.65 -3.77
C SER A 113 18.29 5.60 -2.94
N GLY A 114 18.97 4.55 -2.47
CA GLY A 114 18.34 3.47 -1.69
C GLY A 114 17.64 3.97 -0.42
N TYR A 115 18.24 4.92 0.32
CA TYR A 115 17.57 5.54 1.46
C TYR A 115 16.40 6.42 0.99
N ARG A 116 16.64 7.30 0.00
CA ARG A 116 15.62 8.20 -0.56
C ARG A 116 14.36 7.46 -1.01
N ASP A 117 14.53 6.36 -1.74
CA ASP A 117 13.44 5.59 -2.34
C ASP A 117 12.64 4.83 -1.27
N LEU A 118 13.30 4.27 -0.25
CA LEU A 118 12.65 3.61 0.88
C LEU A 118 11.95 4.61 1.82
N THR A 119 12.51 5.80 2.03
CA THR A 119 11.90 6.85 2.89
C THR A 119 10.88 7.73 2.17
N ARG A 120 10.70 7.55 0.85
CA ARG A 120 9.84 8.35 -0.01
C ARG A 120 8.40 8.47 0.53
N LEU A 121 7.82 7.35 0.97
CA LEU A 121 6.44 7.26 1.43
C LEU A 121 6.19 7.95 2.77
N ALA A 122 7.23 8.17 3.59
CA ALA A 122 7.13 8.96 4.83
C ALA A 122 6.74 10.43 4.60
N SER A 123 6.81 10.91 3.36
CA SER A 123 6.37 12.26 2.97
C SER A 123 4.85 12.38 2.75
N GLY A 124 4.11 11.27 2.81
CA GLY A 124 2.65 11.25 2.66
C GLY A 124 1.90 11.96 3.80
N ASN A 125 0.62 12.28 3.58
CA ASN A 125 -0.18 13.03 4.55
C ASN A 125 -0.37 12.21 5.86
N PRO A 126 0.12 12.70 7.02
CA PRO A 126 0.06 11.94 8.29
C PRO A 126 -1.35 11.64 8.79
N GLU A 127 -2.32 12.53 8.55
CA GLU A 127 -3.72 12.35 8.98
C GLU A 127 -4.40 11.22 8.19
N VAL A 128 -4.21 11.23 6.86
CA VAL A 128 -4.70 10.16 5.97
C VAL A 128 -4.07 8.82 6.34
N ASN A 129 -2.76 8.80 6.54
CA ASN A 129 -2.00 7.61 6.90
C ASN A 129 -2.45 7.04 8.27
N ALA A 130 -2.69 7.90 9.25
CA ALA A 130 -3.22 7.51 10.56
C ALA A 130 -4.63 6.91 10.45
N HIS A 131 -5.53 7.54 9.69
CA HIS A 131 -6.87 7.00 9.45
C HIS A 131 -6.83 5.63 8.77
N ILE A 132 -6.01 5.44 7.73
CA ILE A 132 -5.80 4.15 7.05
C ILE A 132 -5.38 3.05 8.04
N CYS A 133 -4.39 3.33 8.90
CA CYS A 133 -3.91 2.37 9.89
C CYS A 133 -4.94 2.06 10.98
N LEU A 134 -5.78 3.04 11.37
CA LEU A 134 -6.81 2.85 12.39
C LEU A 134 -8.04 2.11 11.86
N THR A 135 -8.48 2.38 10.63
CA THR A 135 -9.63 1.69 10.01
C THR A 135 -9.31 0.25 9.62
N ASN A 136 -8.06 -0.04 9.22
CA ASN A 136 -7.60 -1.39 8.87
C ASN A 136 -6.60 -1.98 9.90
N ARG A 137 -6.81 -1.68 11.18
CA ARG A 137 -5.88 -2.02 12.28
C ARG A 137 -5.47 -3.50 12.30
N GLN A 138 -6.41 -4.43 12.11
CA GLN A 138 -6.13 -5.85 12.31
C GLN A 138 -5.20 -6.44 11.24
N ALA A 139 -5.44 -6.13 9.96
CA ALA A 139 -4.57 -6.58 8.88
C ALA A 139 -3.21 -5.86 8.93
N VAL A 140 -3.18 -4.58 9.30
CA VAL A 140 -1.93 -3.82 9.47
C VAL A 140 -1.06 -4.43 10.58
N ILE A 141 -1.63 -4.79 11.73
CA ILE A 141 -0.88 -5.48 12.82
C ILE A 141 -0.35 -6.84 12.34
N HIS A 142 -1.17 -7.66 11.68
CA HIS A 142 -0.72 -8.93 11.12
C HIS A 142 0.52 -8.77 10.21
N TRP A 143 0.49 -7.81 9.29
CA TRP A 143 1.61 -7.58 8.38
C TRP A 143 2.85 -6.96 9.07
N ILE A 144 2.68 -6.18 10.14
CA ILE A 144 3.79 -5.73 10.99
C ILE A 144 4.46 -6.93 11.70
N ASP A 145 3.66 -7.86 12.21
CA ASP A 145 4.17 -9.06 12.90
C ASP A 145 4.91 -9.99 11.93
N GLU A 146 4.36 -10.26 10.74
CA GLU A 146 5.04 -11.07 9.72
C GLU A 146 6.35 -10.40 9.24
N PHE A 147 6.34 -9.09 8.99
CA PHE A 147 7.56 -8.37 8.63
C PHE A 147 8.61 -8.40 9.75
N SER A 148 8.18 -8.32 11.01
CA SER A 148 9.09 -8.33 12.17
C SER A 148 9.77 -9.70 12.34
N LYS A 149 9.07 -10.81 12.06
CA LYS A 149 9.67 -12.16 12.00
C LYS A 149 10.72 -12.27 10.90
N GLU A 150 10.40 -11.79 9.69
CA GLU A 150 11.32 -11.85 8.55
C GLU A 150 12.55 -10.95 8.77
N LEU A 151 12.36 -9.77 9.36
CA LEU A 151 13.49 -8.89 9.73
C LEU A 151 14.37 -9.52 10.82
N ASP A 152 13.81 -10.24 11.80
CA ASP A 152 14.64 -10.97 12.77
C ASP A 152 15.34 -12.18 12.14
N ARG A 153 14.75 -12.88 11.15
CA ARG A 153 15.47 -13.87 10.32
C ARG A 153 16.71 -13.25 9.66
N TYR A 154 16.58 -12.10 8.99
CA TYR A 154 17.76 -11.41 8.44
C TYR A 154 18.75 -10.97 9.52
N ARG A 155 18.28 -10.48 10.66
CA ARG A 155 19.13 -10.11 11.81
C ARG A 155 19.92 -11.30 12.35
N GLN A 156 19.31 -12.48 12.44
CA GLN A 156 19.96 -13.71 12.87
C GLN A 156 21.04 -14.15 11.87
N LEU A 157 20.70 -14.22 10.57
CA LEU A 157 21.65 -14.57 9.50
C LEU A 157 22.88 -13.63 9.48
N VAL A 158 22.65 -12.31 9.54
CA VAL A 158 23.73 -11.31 9.61
C VAL A 158 24.54 -11.44 10.91
N GLY A 159 23.89 -11.63 12.05
CA GLY A 159 24.53 -11.75 13.36
C GLY A 159 25.40 -12.99 13.50
N ALA A 160 24.97 -14.12 12.93
CA ALA A 160 25.71 -15.38 12.89
C ALA A 160 26.81 -15.41 11.80
N ARG A 161 26.80 -14.46 10.86
CA ARG A 161 27.59 -14.50 9.61
C ARG A 161 27.28 -15.75 8.78
N ASP A 162 26.01 -16.08 8.71
CA ASP A 162 25.49 -17.29 8.08
C ASP A 162 25.65 -17.24 6.56
N GLU A 163 26.14 -18.33 5.96
CA GLU A 163 26.29 -18.45 4.50
C GLU A 163 24.95 -18.46 3.76
N HIS A 164 23.88 -18.90 4.41
CA HIS A 164 22.51 -18.88 3.87
C HIS A 164 21.94 -17.45 3.70
N LEU A 165 22.66 -16.39 4.14
CA LEU A 165 22.27 -15.00 3.89
C LEU A 165 22.20 -14.68 2.39
N GLU A 166 23.13 -15.21 1.59
CA GLU A 166 23.09 -15.00 0.13
C GLU A 166 21.86 -15.66 -0.50
N GLU A 167 21.51 -16.87 -0.05
CA GLU A 167 20.33 -17.60 -0.51
C GLU A 167 19.05 -16.84 -0.19
N ALA A 168 18.88 -16.36 1.05
CA ALA A 168 17.71 -15.58 1.45
C ALA A 168 17.54 -14.29 0.62
N LEU A 169 18.65 -13.59 0.32
CA LEU A 169 18.64 -12.41 -0.54
C LEU A 169 18.31 -12.77 -2.01
N ALA A 170 18.78 -13.93 -2.49
CA ALA A 170 18.47 -14.44 -3.83
C ALA A 170 17.00 -14.86 -3.97
N GLU A 171 16.40 -15.45 -2.92
CA GLU A 171 14.96 -15.75 -2.85
C GLU A 171 14.11 -14.48 -2.99
N ALA A 172 14.43 -13.45 -2.20
CA ALA A 172 13.76 -12.14 -2.26
C ALA A 172 13.94 -11.45 -3.63
N ASN A 173 15.15 -11.53 -4.22
CA ASN A 173 15.42 -11.01 -5.56
C ASN A 173 14.53 -11.70 -6.60
N LYS A 174 14.52 -13.04 -6.62
CA LYS A 174 13.75 -13.87 -7.56
C LYS A 174 12.24 -13.60 -7.45
N ALA A 175 11.73 -13.45 -6.23
CA ALA A 175 10.33 -13.08 -5.99
C ALA A 175 9.99 -11.70 -6.60
N ARG A 176 10.90 -10.72 -6.44
CA ARG A 176 10.73 -9.37 -7.00
C ARG A 176 10.80 -9.35 -8.54
N GLN A 177 11.76 -10.04 -9.17
CA GLN A 177 11.83 -10.08 -10.64
C GLN A 177 10.58 -10.71 -11.24
N LYS A 178 10.12 -11.84 -10.68
CA LYS A 178 8.88 -12.52 -11.09
C LYS A 178 7.62 -11.66 -10.94
N TRP A 179 7.63 -10.65 -10.07
CA TRP A 179 6.57 -9.65 -9.99
C TRP A 179 6.69 -8.60 -11.09
N LEU A 180 7.88 -8.03 -11.30
CA LEU A 180 8.14 -7.03 -12.33
C LEU A 180 7.88 -7.57 -13.75
N ASP A 181 8.20 -8.83 -14.03
CA ASP A 181 7.92 -9.49 -15.32
C ASP A 181 6.40 -9.59 -15.66
N LYS A 182 5.51 -9.29 -14.71
CA LYS A 182 4.05 -9.38 -14.84
C LYS A 182 3.32 -8.03 -14.89
N THR A 183 4.03 -6.92 -14.67
CA THR A 183 3.43 -5.59 -14.44
C THR A 183 3.99 -4.51 -15.35
#